data_AF-A0A7C6WMY1-F1
#
_entry.id   AF-A0A7C6WMY1-F1
#
_cell.length_a   1.000
_cell.length_b   1.000
_cell.length_c   1.000
_cell.angle_alpha   90.00
_cell.angle_beta   90.00
_cell.angle_gamma   90.00
#
_symmetry.space_group_name_H-M   'P 1'
#
loop_
_entity.id
_entity.type
_entity.pdbx_description
1 polymer ?
#
loop_
_entity_poly.entity_id
_entity_poly.type
_entity_poly.pdbx_seq_one_letter_code
_entity_poly.pdbx_strand_id
1 'polypeptide(L)'
;SYTEFWNTEQQSDIWAYKWGHCWDDVIYGTRILLAKITNKDVYKESSERHLDFWTTGYNNNRVKYTPKGLAWLDQWGALRYATTTAFIASVYADWEGCSPDKKAIYEDFAKSQIDYALGSAGRSYVVGFGENPPERPHHRTAHGAWADTDKEPDYHRHVLYGALVGGPNQNDQYTDKIDDFVCNEVACDYNAGFVGILAKMVSLYGGTPDKNFPPKEEPEDEFFVEASINSIGPNYTEIKAELNNRSSWPARVIKDLSFNYYVDLTEVFEAGYDVDDIQAELRMTEIPATISELQHCSDNIYYIKISFKDGTDIFPGGQSEFRREVQFRISGPQGTDFWDPDNDFSYKGLVRDHVVTKTEYMPVYDGTTKIFGLEPEGSEPPFVMGDLNGDGVVNSSDYSMLTRYVLEIISEFPVSAGAVAADLNADGVINSLDCALMKRYILEIIDNF
;
A
#
# COMPACT_ATOMS: atom_id res chain seq x y z
N SER A 1 25.41 -0.76 -44.11
CA SER A 1 25.61 -1.32 -42.76
C SER A 1 26.20 -0.22 -41.92
N TYR A 2 25.65 0.11 -40.75
CA TYR A 2 26.17 1.16 -39.84
C TYR A 2 27.31 0.68 -38.93
N THR A 3 27.94 -0.44 -39.28
CA THR A 3 28.97 -1.12 -38.50
C THR A 3 30.26 -0.30 -38.29
N GLU A 4 30.49 0.72 -39.12
CA GLU A 4 31.62 1.65 -38.98
C GLU A 4 31.48 2.59 -37.78
N PHE A 5 30.27 2.76 -37.25
CA PHE A 5 29.99 3.60 -36.08
C PHE A 5 29.92 2.81 -34.77
N TRP A 6 30.19 1.50 -34.81
CA TRP A 6 30.14 0.67 -33.62
C TRP A 6 31.41 0.78 -32.80
N ASN A 7 31.27 0.92 -31.49
CA ASN A 7 32.39 1.00 -30.56
C ASN A 7 33.33 -0.21 -30.69
N THR A 8 34.63 0.06 -30.63
CA THR A 8 35.70 -0.95 -30.61
C THR A 8 36.39 -0.98 -29.25
N GLU A 9 37.08 -2.08 -28.98
CA GLU A 9 38.00 -2.16 -27.86
C GLU A 9 39.10 -1.09 -28.00
N GLN A 10 39.56 -0.57 -26.87
CA GLN A 10 40.59 0.47 -26.86
C GLN A 10 41.83 0.02 -27.64
N GLN A 11 42.29 0.87 -28.59
CA GLN A 11 43.44 0.61 -29.46
C GLN A 11 43.30 -0.66 -30.33
N SER A 12 42.07 -1.00 -30.74
CA SER A 12 41.79 -2.13 -31.63
C SER A 12 40.68 -1.81 -32.64
N ASP A 13 40.68 -2.53 -33.76
CA ASP A 13 39.56 -2.55 -34.72
C ASP A 13 38.49 -3.62 -34.35
N ILE A 14 38.71 -4.34 -33.24
CA ILE A 14 37.76 -5.33 -32.73
C ILE A 14 36.58 -4.61 -32.08
N TRP A 15 35.36 -4.85 -32.56
CA TRP A 15 34.15 -4.39 -31.90
C TRP A 15 34.11 -4.80 -30.42
N ALA A 16 33.69 -3.86 -29.57
CA ALA A 16 33.65 -4.03 -28.11
C ALA A 16 32.87 -5.29 -27.72
N TYR A 17 33.42 -6.09 -26.80
CA TYR A 17 32.87 -7.40 -26.41
C TYR A 17 32.91 -7.67 -24.90
N LYS A 18 33.66 -6.86 -24.13
CA LYS A 18 33.93 -7.08 -22.70
C LYS A 18 32.89 -6.48 -21.73
N TRP A 19 31.75 -6.04 -22.25
CA TRP A 19 30.61 -5.57 -21.45
C TRP A 19 29.42 -6.53 -21.57
N GLY A 20 28.21 -6.11 -21.18
CA GLY A 20 26.96 -6.88 -21.31
C GLY A 20 25.88 -6.14 -22.08
N HIS A 21 24.91 -6.88 -22.63
CA HIS A 21 23.68 -6.28 -23.17
C HIS A 21 22.88 -5.62 -22.03
N CYS A 22 22.54 -4.35 -22.19
CA CYS A 22 21.78 -3.60 -21.19
C CYS A 22 21.02 -2.43 -21.84
N TRP A 23 20.37 -1.63 -21.00
CA TRP A 23 19.59 -0.45 -21.40
C TRP A 23 20.41 0.62 -22.14
N ASP A 24 21.72 0.72 -21.85
CA ASP A 24 22.62 1.70 -22.47
C ASP A 24 23.23 1.19 -23.78
N ASP A 25 23.62 -0.11 -23.82
CA ASP A 25 24.25 -0.72 -25.00
C ASP A 25 23.57 -2.04 -25.38
N VAL A 26 22.81 -1.98 -26.48
CA VAL A 26 22.05 -3.09 -27.05
C VAL A 26 22.79 -3.83 -28.16
N ILE A 27 24.05 -3.50 -28.43
CA ILE A 27 24.75 -3.98 -29.63
C ILE A 27 25.01 -5.49 -29.61
N TYR A 28 25.18 -6.09 -28.43
CA TYR A 28 25.47 -7.52 -28.27
C TYR A 28 24.33 -8.40 -28.79
N GLY A 29 23.10 -8.14 -28.34
CA GLY A 29 21.89 -8.78 -28.87
C GLY A 29 21.67 -8.47 -30.35
N THR A 30 21.95 -7.24 -30.78
CA THR A 30 21.85 -6.83 -32.19
C THR A 30 22.75 -7.68 -33.08
N ARG A 31 23.99 -7.92 -32.67
CA ARG A 31 24.96 -8.76 -33.42
C ARG A 31 24.51 -10.22 -33.47
N ILE A 32 23.97 -10.76 -32.39
CA ILE A 32 23.38 -12.11 -32.35
C ILE A 32 22.24 -12.22 -33.37
N LEU A 33 21.31 -11.26 -33.40
CA LEU A 33 20.22 -11.27 -34.38
C LEU A 33 20.73 -11.13 -35.82
N LEU A 34 21.70 -10.26 -36.07
CA LEU A 34 22.32 -10.13 -37.39
C LEU A 34 23.05 -11.38 -37.83
N ALA A 35 23.72 -12.10 -36.91
CA ALA A 35 24.32 -13.40 -37.19
C ALA A 35 23.25 -14.39 -37.66
N LYS A 36 22.12 -14.48 -36.93
CA LYS A 36 20.99 -15.36 -37.27
C LYS A 36 20.36 -15.03 -38.61
N ILE A 37 20.13 -13.74 -38.89
CA ILE A 37 19.44 -13.27 -40.10
C ILE A 37 20.33 -13.41 -41.34
N THR A 38 21.63 -13.09 -41.22
CA THR A 38 22.52 -12.96 -42.39
C THR A 38 23.48 -14.12 -42.57
N ASN A 39 23.67 -14.94 -41.54
CA ASN A 39 24.66 -16.02 -41.46
C ASN A 39 26.11 -15.59 -41.77
N LYS A 40 26.42 -14.30 -41.66
CA LYS A 40 27.77 -13.76 -41.94
C LYS A 40 28.72 -14.00 -40.78
N ASP A 41 29.94 -14.45 -41.09
CA ASP A 41 30.94 -14.83 -40.09
C ASP A 41 31.36 -13.68 -39.18
N VAL A 42 31.43 -12.44 -39.69
CA VAL A 42 31.78 -11.26 -38.87
C VAL A 42 30.85 -11.07 -37.66
N TYR A 43 29.55 -11.38 -37.80
CA TYR A 43 28.61 -11.29 -36.69
C TYR A 43 28.70 -12.51 -35.78
N LYS A 44 28.91 -13.71 -36.34
CA LYS A 44 29.14 -14.93 -35.55
C LYS A 44 30.36 -14.79 -34.67
N GLU A 45 31.50 -14.46 -35.26
CA GLU A 45 32.78 -14.26 -34.56
C GLU A 45 32.67 -13.18 -33.48
N SER A 46 31.95 -12.09 -33.76
CA SER A 46 31.74 -11.05 -32.75
C SER A 46 30.83 -11.50 -31.61
N SER A 47 29.75 -12.24 -31.90
CA SER A 47 28.84 -12.77 -30.89
C SER A 47 29.52 -13.81 -30.03
N GLU A 48 30.22 -14.75 -30.66
CA GLU A 48 31.01 -15.77 -30.00
C GLU A 48 32.13 -15.18 -29.14
N ARG A 49 32.86 -14.17 -29.61
CA ARG A 49 33.89 -13.49 -28.81
C ARG A 49 33.32 -12.90 -27.51
N HIS A 50 32.15 -12.29 -27.60
CA HIS A 50 31.44 -11.76 -26.45
C HIS A 50 31.00 -12.88 -25.51
N LEU A 51 30.32 -13.92 -26.00
CA LEU A 51 29.87 -15.03 -25.16
C LEU A 51 31.05 -15.83 -24.56
N ASP A 52 32.14 -15.99 -25.29
CA ASP A 52 33.36 -16.62 -24.82
C ASP A 52 33.99 -15.80 -23.68
N PHE A 53 34.06 -14.47 -23.78
CA PHE A 53 34.49 -13.60 -22.67
C PHE A 53 33.68 -13.82 -21.39
N TRP A 54 32.36 -14.02 -21.53
CA TRP A 54 31.48 -14.31 -20.39
C TRP A 54 31.60 -15.73 -19.86
N THR A 55 32.10 -16.69 -20.65
CA THR A 55 32.12 -18.11 -20.31
C THR A 55 33.52 -18.64 -20.08
N THR A 56 34.24 -19.07 -21.12
CA THR A 56 35.57 -19.70 -21.05
C THR A 56 36.73 -18.70 -21.06
N GLY A 57 36.45 -17.43 -21.36
CA GLY A 57 37.41 -16.39 -21.70
C GLY A 57 37.76 -16.40 -23.20
N TYR A 58 38.22 -15.25 -23.67
CA TYR A 58 38.76 -15.03 -25.02
C TYR A 58 40.08 -14.26 -24.93
N ASN A 59 41.16 -14.78 -25.50
CA ASN A 59 42.50 -14.17 -25.48
C ASN A 59 42.93 -13.67 -24.09
N ASN A 60 42.87 -14.54 -23.08
CA ASN A 60 43.19 -14.24 -21.67
C ASN A 60 42.32 -13.15 -21.02
N ASN A 61 41.21 -12.77 -21.64
CA ASN A 61 40.22 -11.87 -21.06
C ASN A 61 38.96 -12.68 -20.74
N ARG A 62 38.52 -12.62 -19.49
CA ARG A 62 37.30 -13.26 -19.01
C ARG A 62 36.63 -12.32 -18.02
N VAL A 63 35.30 -12.28 -18.01
CA VAL A 63 34.56 -11.58 -16.96
C VAL A 63 34.97 -12.14 -15.60
N LYS A 64 34.93 -11.32 -14.54
CA LYS A 64 35.21 -11.81 -13.20
C LYS A 64 34.14 -12.83 -12.81
N TYR A 65 34.53 -13.81 -12.01
CA TYR A 65 33.61 -14.76 -11.40
C TYR A 65 33.75 -14.70 -9.89
N THR A 66 32.62 -14.65 -9.19
CA THR A 66 32.62 -14.78 -7.73
C THR A 66 33.00 -16.21 -7.32
N PRO A 67 33.46 -16.43 -6.07
CA PRO A 67 33.74 -17.77 -5.55
C PRO A 67 32.60 -18.79 -5.74
N LYS A 68 31.33 -18.38 -5.70
CA LYS A 68 30.17 -19.24 -5.92
C LYS A 68 29.66 -19.29 -7.36
N GLY A 69 30.34 -18.66 -8.32
CA GLY A 69 30.11 -18.87 -9.75
C GLY A 69 29.22 -17.85 -10.47
N LEU A 70 28.95 -16.68 -9.87
CA LEU A 70 28.29 -15.57 -10.57
C LEU A 70 29.29 -14.88 -11.50
N ALA A 71 28.94 -14.71 -12.77
CA ALA A 71 29.65 -13.86 -13.72
C ALA A 71 29.41 -12.39 -13.35
N TRP A 72 30.42 -11.78 -12.73
CA TRP A 72 30.32 -10.49 -12.06
C TRP A 72 30.95 -9.39 -12.92
N LEU A 73 30.12 -8.59 -13.58
CA LEU A 73 30.59 -7.52 -14.47
C LEU A 73 30.91 -6.23 -13.73
N ASP A 74 29.96 -5.77 -12.91
CA ASP A 74 29.99 -4.50 -12.21
C ASP A 74 29.27 -4.61 -10.85
N GLN A 75 29.52 -3.65 -9.96
CA GLN A 75 28.87 -3.59 -8.65
C GLN A 75 27.38 -3.27 -8.76
N TRP A 76 26.97 -2.50 -9.76
CA TRP A 76 25.57 -2.15 -9.98
C TRP A 76 24.90 -3.23 -10.81
N GLY A 77 23.95 -3.96 -10.23
CA GLY A 77 23.14 -4.95 -10.94
C GLY A 77 23.96 -6.10 -11.53
N ALA A 78 24.80 -6.74 -10.71
CA ALA A 78 25.58 -7.90 -11.12
C ALA A 78 24.67 -9.02 -11.69
N LEU A 79 23.55 -9.31 -11.01
CA LEU A 79 22.58 -10.31 -11.45
C LEU A 79 21.84 -9.87 -12.73
N ARG A 80 21.52 -8.59 -12.88
CA ARG A 80 20.94 -8.04 -14.13
C ARG A 80 21.81 -8.34 -15.33
N TYR A 81 23.12 -8.12 -15.23
CA TYR A 81 24.03 -8.38 -16.36
C TYR A 81 24.18 -9.87 -16.62
N ALA A 82 24.39 -10.68 -15.57
CA ALA A 82 24.57 -12.13 -15.71
C ALA A 82 23.33 -12.80 -16.33
N THR A 83 22.13 -12.48 -15.85
CA THR A 83 20.87 -13.06 -16.35
C THR A 83 20.53 -12.60 -17.76
N THR A 84 20.82 -11.33 -18.11
CA THR A 84 20.64 -10.83 -19.47
C THR A 84 21.63 -11.46 -20.45
N THR A 85 22.88 -11.67 -20.03
CA THR A 85 23.85 -12.39 -20.86
C THR A 85 23.45 -13.87 -21.01
N ALA A 86 22.96 -14.51 -19.95
CA ALA A 86 22.42 -15.87 -20.02
C ALA A 86 21.28 -15.98 -21.05
N PHE A 87 20.37 -14.99 -21.08
CA PHE A 87 19.31 -14.91 -22.08
C PHE A 87 19.88 -14.90 -23.51
N ILE A 88 20.75 -13.94 -23.84
CA ILE A 88 21.26 -13.83 -25.21
C ILE A 88 22.18 -15.01 -25.59
N ALA A 89 22.88 -15.60 -24.62
CA ALA A 89 23.65 -16.84 -24.81
C ALA A 89 22.73 -17.99 -25.23
N SER A 90 21.59 -18.16 -24.56
CA SER A 90 20.62 -19.20 -24.92
C SER A 90 19.99 -18.98 -26.30
N VAL A 91 19.71 -17.72 -26.68
CA VAL A 91 19.18 -17.36 -28.01
C VAL A 91 20.17 -17.68 -29.14
N TYR A 92 21.47 -17.52 -28.87
CA TYR A 92 22.54 -17.89 -29.80
C TYR A 92 22.73 -19.40 -29.85
N ALA A 93 22.75 -20.07 -28.69
CA ALA A 93 22.92 -21.52 -28.58
C ALA A 93 21.79 -22.34 -29.26
N ASP A 94 20.56 -21.81 -29.26
CA ASP A 94 19.43 -22.42 -29.97
C ASP A 94 19.51 -22.29 -31.50
N TRP A 95 20.37 -21.43 -32.03
CA TRP A 95 20.50 -21.22 -33.46
C TRP A 95 21.39 -22.28 -34.11
N GLU A 96 20.98 -22.80 -35.26
CA GLU A 96 21.71 -23.82 -36.05
C GLU A 96 23.13 -23.39 -36.47
N GLY A 97 23.41 -22.09 -36.49
CA GLY A 97 24.75 -21.55 -36.78
C GLY A 97 25.72 -21.57 -35.60
N CYS A 98 25.26 -21.91 -34.39
CA CYS A 98 26.12 -22.14 -33.23
C CYS A 98 26.69 -23.56 -33.29
N SER A 99 28.00 -23.71 -33.14
CA SER A 99 28.62 -25.04 -33.13
C SER A 99 28.18 -25.87 -31.93
N PRO A 100 28.07 -27.21 -32.04
CA PRO A 100 27.66 -28.06 -30.93
C PRO A 100 28.50 -27.88 -29.65
N ASP A 101 29.81 -27.69 -29.78
CA ASP A 101 30.71 -27.50 -28.64
C ASP A 101 30.42 -26.18 -27.90
N LYS A 102 30.17 -25.10 -28.64
CA LYS A 102 29.84 -23.79 -28.06
C LYS A 102 28.42 -23.75 -27.50
N LYS A 103 27.49 -24.43 -28.16
CA LYS A 103 26.12 -24.59 -27.69
C LYS A 103 26.08 -25.13 -26.27
N ALA A 104 26.80 -26.23 -26.00
CA ALA A 104 26.86 -26.83 -24.66
C ALA A 104 27.40 -25.83 -23.61
N ILE A 105 28.50 -25.13 -23.92
CA ILE A 105 29.10 -24.12 -23.04
C ILE A 105 28.11 -22.99 -22.72
N TYR A 106 27.40 -22.48 -23.73
CA TYR A 106 26.48 -21.36 -23.58
C TYR A 106 25.18 -21.76 -22.85
N GLU A 107 24.68 -22.98 -23.06
CA GLU A 107 23.55 -23.53 -22.30
C GLU A 107 23.91 -23.77 -20.83
N ASP A 108 25.10 -24.33 -20.56
CA ASP A 108 25.61 -24.55 -19.19
C ASP A 108 25.82 -23.22 -18.45
N PHE A 109 26.41 -22.23 -19.13
CA PHE A 109 26.52 -20.87 -18.59
C PHE A 109 25.14 -20.32 -18.26
N ALA A 110 24.21 -20.36 -19.21
CA ALA A 110 22.89 -19.79 -19.01
C ALA A 110 22.17 -20.44 -17.83
N LYS A 111 22.21 -21.77 -17.71
CA LYS A 111 21.65 -22.48 -16.56
C LYS A 111 22.32 -22.08 -15.25
N SER A 112 23.65 -22.03 -15.22
CA SER A 112 24.40 -21.71 -14.00
C SER A 112 24.06 -20.33 -13.42
N GLN A 113 23.87 -19.32 -14.27
CA GLN A 113 23.56 -17.96 -13.81
C GLN A 113 22.12 -17.84 -13.29
N ILE A 114 21.18 -18.62 -13.84
CA ILE A 114 19.81 -18.65 -13.33
C ILE A 114 19.72 -19.46 -12.05
N ASP A 115 20.37 -20.62 -11.99
CA ASP A 115 20.46 -21.38 -10.75
C ASP A 115 21.06 -20.52 -9.63
N TYR A 116 22.08 -19.69 -9.92
CA TYR A 116 22.64 -18.73 -8.96
C TYR A 116 21.59 -17.74 -8.46
N ALA A 117 20.90 -17.06 -9.39
CA ALA A 117 19.87 -16.07 -9.05
C ALA A 117 18.70 -16.69 -8.24
N LEU A 118 18.39 -17.96 -8.48
CA LEU A 118 17.25 -18.65 -7.87
C LEU A 118 17.60 -19.43 -6.59
N GLY A 119 18.87 -19.72 -6.28
CA GLY A 119 19.17 -20.48 -5.06
C GLY A 119 20.52 -21.15 -4.91
N SER A 120 21.28 -21.40 -5.97
CA SER A 120 22.47 -22.28 -5.90
C SER A 120 23.60 -21.71 -5.04
N ALA A 121 23.59 -20.40 -4.78
CA ALA A 121 24.48 -19.72 -3.84
C ALA A 121 24.07 -19.87 -2.35
N GLY A 122 22.99 -20.60 -2.07
CA GLY A 122 22.43 -20.86 -0.72
C GLY A 122 21.22 -19.99 -0.35
N ARG A 123 20.73 -19.16 -1.27
CA ARG A 123 19.51 -18.33 -1.13
C ARG A 123 19.03 -17.85 -2.50
N SER A 124 17.75 -17.50 -2.59
CA SER A 124 17.17 -16.79 -3.74
C SER A 124 17.54 -15.31 -3.71
N TYR A 125 17.71 -14.71 -4.88
CA TYR A 125 17.82 -13.26 -5.08
C TYR A 125 16.58 -12.66 -5.76
N VAL A 126 15.48 -13.40 -5.75
CA VAL A 126 14.19 -12.98 -6.31
C VAL A 126 13.20 -12.79 -5.16
N VAL A 127 12.73 -11.57 -4.97
CA VAL A 127 11.78 -11.22 -3.90
C VAL A 127 10.55 -12.12 -3.96
N GLY A 128 10.18 -12.71 -2.82
CA GLY A 128 9.00 -13.58 -2.69
C GLY A 128 9.10 -14.94 -3.41
N PHE A 129 10.30 -15.40 -3.80
CA PHE A 129 10.49 -16.68 -4.48
C PHE A 129 11.63 -17.51 -3.87
N GLY A 130 11.42 -18.81 -3.69
CA GLY A 130 12.47 -19.75 -3.30
C GLY A 130 12.89 -19.68 -1.84
N GLU A 131 14.08 -20.18 -1.54
CA GLU A 131 14.64 -20.27 -0.19
C GLU A 131 15.29 -18.94 0.22
N ASN A 132 14.89 -18.38 1.38
CA ASN A 132 15.45 -17.16 1.97
C ASN A 132 15.60 -15.96 0.97
N PRO A 133 14.49 -15.57 0.29
CA PRO A 133 14.51 -14.45 -0.64
C PRO A 133 14.79 -13.10 0.06
N PRO A 134 15.15 -12.04 -0.67
CA PRO A 134 15.20 -10.68 -0.13
C PRO A 134 13.82 -10.22 0.34
N GLU A 135 13.78 -9.60 1.52
CA GLU A 135 12.59 -9.02 2.16
C GLU A 135 12.70 -7.49 2.30
N ARG A 136 13.89 -6.91 2.07
CA ARG A 136 14.14 -5.46 2.18
C ARG A 136 14.67 -4.85 0.86
N PRO A 137 14.01 -5.04 -0.29
CA PRO A 137 14.42 -4.37 -1.53
C PRO A 137 14.38 -2.85 -1.38
N HIS A 138 15.19 -2.11 -2.14
CA HIS A 138 15.18 -0.64 -2.14
C HIS A 138 13.97 -0.09 -2.92
N HIS A 139 12.74 -0.39 -2.47
CA HIS A 139 11.52 -0.08 -3.21
C HIS A 139 10.46 0.61 -2.34
N ARG A 140 10.28 1.92 -2.55
CA ARG A 140 9.41 2.81 -1.74
C ARG A 140 8.00 2.29 -1.56
N THR A 141 7.30 1.99 -2.65
CA THR A 141 5.89 1.57 -2.59
C THR A 141 5.72 0.16 -2.01
N ALA A 142 6.76 -0.69 -2.07
CA ALA A 142 6.68 -2.01 -1.44
C ALA A 142 7.01 -1.93 0.05
N HIS A 143 7.90 -1.01 0.43
CA HIS A 143 8.18 -0.68 1.82
C HIS A 143 6.93 -0.18 2.54
N GLY A 144 6.21 0.76 1.92
CA GLY A 144 4.94 1.27 2.48
C GLY A 144 5.13 2.21 3.67
N ALA A 145 6.23 2.96 3.70
CA ALA A 145 6.48 3.97 4.72
C ALA A 145 5.45 5.10 4.66
N TRP A 146 4.99 5.56 5.81
CA TRP A 146 4.10 6.72 5.95
C TRP A 146 4.85 8.02 6.29
N ALA A 147 6.03 7.92 6.92
CA ALA A 147 6.72 9.05 7.53
C ALA A 147 7.94 9.55 6.73
N ASP A 148 8.04 9.32 5.42
CA ASP A 148 9.21 9.70 4.59
C ASP A 148 10.55 9.22 5.19
N THR A 149 10.63 7.92 5.47
CA THR A 149 11.82 7.28 6.03
C THR A 149 11.91 5.83 5.58
N ASP A 150 13.12 5.28 5.54
CA ASP A 150 13.41 3.86 5.29
C ASP A 150 13.42 3.02 6.59
N LYS A 151 13.24 3.66 7.75
CA LYS A 151 13.31 3.02 9.08
C LYS A 151 11.97 2.63 9.65
N GLU A 152 10.90 3.27 9.21
CA GLU A 152 9.56 3.09 9.74
C GLU A 152 8.57 2.86 8.59
N PRO A 153 7.94 1.66 8.51
CA PRO A 153 8.17 0.50 9.37
C PRO A 153 9.55 -0.14 9.16
N ASP A 154 10.03 -0.94 10.13
CA ASP A 154 11.31 -1.66 10.03
C ASP A 154 11.23 -2.95 9.18
N TYR A 155 10.04 -3.24 8.63
CA TYR A 155 9.73 -4.28 7.65
C TYR A 155 9.09 -3.68 6.39
N HIS A 156 8.95 -4.45 5.31
CA HIS A 156 8.19 -4.06 4.13
C HIS A 156 6.73 -4.49 4.31
N ARG A 157 5.78 -3.60 4.06
CA ARG A 157 4.33 -3.91 4.18
C ARG A 157 3.80 -4.74 3.01
N HIS A 158 4.52 -4.73 1.88
CA HIS A 158 4.14 -5.46 0.68
C HIS A 158 5.28 -6.32 0.15
N VAL A 159 4.91 -7.43 -0.48
CA VAL A 159 5.87 -8.31 -1.15
C VAL A 159 5.98 -7.92 -2.63
N LEU A 160 7.15 -7.45 -3.05
CA LEU A 160 7.44 -7.11 -4.45
C LEU A 160 7.78 -8.37 -5.28
N TYR A 161 6.83 -9.30 -5.38
CA TYR A 161 7.04 -10.61 -6.00
C TYR A 161 7.74 -10.54 -7.36
N GLY A 162 8.77 -11.36 -7.52
CA GLY A 162 9.48 -11.53 -8.78
C GLY A 162 10.58 -10.50 -9.04
N ALA A 163 10.74 -9.47 -8.19
CA ALA A 163 11.83 -8.51 -8.36
C ALA A 163 13.20 -9.18 -8.18
N LEU A 164 14.05 -9.09 -9.21
CA LEU A 164 15.44 -9.52 -9.13
C LEU A 164 16.25 -8.38 -8.53
N VAL A 165 16.85 -8.60 -7.35
CA VAL A 165 17.71 -7.59 -6.74
C VAL A 165 19.06 -7.46 -7.47
N GLY A 166 19.80 -6.39 -7.22
CA GLY A 166 21.12 -6.17 -7.84
C GLY A 166 22.11 -7.31 -7.64
N GLY A 167 22.05 -7.94 -6.47
CA GLY A 167 22.81 -9.14 -6.13
C GLY A 167 24.04 -8.85 -5.28
N PRO A 168 24.88 -9.88 -5.06
CA PRO A 168 26.00 -9.77 -4.14
C PRO A 168 27.18 -9.00 -4.74
N ASN A 169 28.11 -8.62 -3.85
CA ASN A 169 29.41 -8.12 -4.28
C ASN A 169 30.28 -9.24 -4.91
N GLN A 170 31.47 -8.87 -5.39
CA GLN A 170 32.39 -9.79 -6.09
C GLN A 170 32.87 -11.01 -5.28
N ASN A 171 32.60 -11.05 -3.96
CA ASN A 171 32.96 -12.13 -3.05
C ASN A 171 31.73 -12.91 -2.52
N ASP A 172 30.59 -12.81 -3.21
CA ASP A 172 29.30 -13.41 -2.80
C ASP A 172 28.73 -12.88 -1.47
N GLN A 173 29.20 -11.71 -0.99
CA GLN A 173 28.65 -11.10 0.21
C GLN A 173 27.45 -10.24 -0.17
N TYR A 174 26.37 -10.40 0.60
CA TYR A 174 25.10 -9.72 0.42
C TYR A 174 24.43 -9.56 1.78
N THR A 175 23.89 -8.37 2.04
CA THR A 175 23.12 -8.06 3.25
C THR A 175 21.76 -7.55 2.81
N ASP A 176 20.69 -8.12 3.34
CA ASP A 176 19.34 -7.68 3.00
C ASP A 176 18.96 -6.44 3.82
N LYS A 177 19.22 -5.26 3.26
CA LYS A 177 18.90 -3.98 3.86
C LYS A 177 18.30 -3.03 2.84
N ILE A 178 17.29 -2.29 3.27
CA ILE A 178 16.62 -1.30 2.43
C ILE A 178 17.56 -0.16 2.02
N ASP A 179 18.56 0.19 2.83
CA ASP A 179 19.51 1.29 2.57
C ASP A 179 20.70 0.86 1.68
N ASP A 180 20.84 -0.44 1.38
CA ASP A 180 21.79 -0.94 0.39
C ASP A 180 21.21 -0.81 -1.02
N PHE A 181 21.19 0.43 -1.51
CA PHE A 181 20.73 0.79 -2.85
C PHE A 181 21.61 0.24 -4.00
N VAL A 182 22.61 -0.59 -3.70
CA VAL A 182 23.43 -1.29 -4.72
C VAL A 182 23.00 -2.73 -4.82
N CYS A 183 23.09 -3.48 -3.71
CA CYS A 183 22.79 -4.91 -3.71
C CYS A 183 21.29 -5.20 -3.72
N ASN A 184 20.49 -4.31 -3.13
CA ASN A 184 19.04 -4.43 -2.99
C ASN A 184 18.23 -3.54 -3.92
N GLU A 185 18.90 -2.84 -4.85
CA GLU A 185 18.19 -2.15 -5.92
C GLU A 185 17.35 -3.12 -6.75
N VAL A 186 16.20 -2.64 -7.22
CA VAL A 186 15.29 -3.35 -8.12
C VAL A 186 14.91 -2.41 -9.27
N ALA A 187 14.85 -2.94 -10.49
CA ALA A 187 14.55 -2.12 -11.66
C ALA A 187 13.93 -2.91 -12.81
N CYS A 188 13.23 -2.20 -13.70
CA CYS A 188 12.65 -2.80 -14.90
C CYS A 188 13.69 -3.55 -15.75
N ASP A 189 14.88 -2.98 -15.94
CA ASP A 189 15.92 -3.59 -16.76
C ASP A 189 16.58 -4.82 -16.08
N TYR A 190 16.50 -4.92 -14.75
CA TYR A 190 17.00 -6.08 -14.01
C TYR A 190 16.15 -7.32 -14.32
N ASN A 191 14.84 -7.11 -14.42
CA ASN A 191 13.89 -8.16 -14.72
C ASN A 191 13.76 -8.46 -16.23
N ALA A 192 14.08 -7.53 -17.12
CA ALA A 192 13.81 -7.69 -18.56
C ALA A 192 14.51 -8.90 -19.19
N GLY A 193 15.86 -8.96 -19.12
CA GLY A 193 16.62 -10.11 -19.62
C GLY A 193 16.34 -11.38 -18.82
N PHE A 194 16.11 -11.23 -17.52
CA PHE A 194 15.79 -12.32 -16.60
C PHE A 194 14.48 -13.04 -16.96
N VAL A 195 13.42 -12.31 -17.33
CA VAL A 195 12.17 -12.92 -17.82
C VAL A 195 12.41 -13.74 -19.08
N GLY A 196 13.23 -13.23 -20.02
CA GLY A 196 13.55 -13.93 -21.26
C GLY A 196 14.22 -15.28 -21.03
N ILE A 197 15.19 -15.35 -20.11
CA ILE A 197 15.87 -16.60 -19.78
C ILE A 197 15.03 -17.52 -18.89
N LEU A 198 14.19 -17.00 -17.99
CA LEU A 198 13.22 -17.83 -17.27
C LEU A 198 12.24 -18.52 -18.23
N ALA A 199 11.76 -17.82 -19.27
CA ALA A 199 10.91 -18.43 -20.29
C ALA A 199 11.62 -19.60 -21.00
N LYS A 200 12.92 -19.46 -21.31
CA LYS A 200 13.75 -20.55 -21.82
C LYS A 200 13.83 -21.71 -20.82
N MET A 201 14.12 -21.44 -19.55
CA MET A 201 14.19 -22.50 -18.52
C MET A 201 12.85 -23.24 -18.38
N VAL A 202 11.72 -22.53 -18.36
CA VAL A 202 10.39 -23.16 -18.32
C VAL A 202 10.12 -23.99 -19.58
N SER A 203 10.54 -23.53 -20.76
CA SER A 203 10.41 -24.33 -21.99
C SER A 203 11.19 -25.65 -21.96
N LEU A 204 12.31 -25.69 -21.23
CA LEU A 204 13.18 -26.87 -21.12
C LEU A 204 12.73 -27.81 -20.01
N TYR A 205 12.34 -27.27 -18.86
CA TYR A 205 12.14 -28.03 -17.63
C TYR A 205 10.67 -28.07 -17.16
N GLY A 206 9.79 -27.32 -17.84
CA GLY A 206 8.41 -27.14 -17.41
C GLY A 206 8.30 -26.30 -16.14
N GLY A 207 7.29 -26.60 -15.35
CA GLY A 207 6.92 -25.85 -14.15
C GLY A 207 5.41 -25.70 -14.07
N THR A 208 4.86 -25.69 -12.86
CA THR A 208 3.44 -25.42 -12.64
C THR A 208 3.33 -24.09 -11.89
N PRO A 209 2.73 -23.04 -12.49
CA PRO A 209 2.51 -21.80 -11.78
C PRO A 209 1.48 -22.02 -10.65
N ASP A 210 1.62 -21.26 -9.57
CA ASP A 210 0.60 -21.21 -8.53
C ASP A 210 -0.65 -20.51 -9.07
N LYS A 211 -1.79 -21.20 -9.01
CA LYS A 211 -3.07 -20.71 -9.51
C LYS A 211 -3.70 -19.64 -8.61
N ASN A 212 -3.28 -19.58 -7.35
CA ASN A 212 -3.80 -18.66 -6.35
C ASN A 212 -2.86 -17.47 -6.13
N PHE A 213 -1.89 -17.27 -7.02
CA PHE A 213 -0.96 -16.16 -6.96
C PHE A 213 -1.61 -14.85 -7.46
N PRO A 214 -1.34 -13.71 -6.79
CA PRO A 214 -0.62 -13.57 -5.53
C PRO A 214 -1.49 -13.95 -4.33
N PRO A 215 -0.91 -14.49 -3.24
CA PRO A 215 -1.63 -14.62 -1.98
C PRO A 215 -2.12 -13.24 -1.52
N LYS A 216 -3.32 -13.17 -0.95
CA LYS A 216 -3.88 -11.93 -0.42
C LYS A 216 -3.08 -11.51 0.82
N GLU A 217 -2.59 -10.27 0.82
CA GLU A 217 -1.99 -9.65 2.00
C GLU A 217 -3.09 -9.29 3.00
N GLU A 218 -2.80 -9.41 4.30
CA GLU A 218 -3.67 -8.95 5.37
C GLU A 218 -3.33 -7.49 5.69
N PRO A 219 -4.25 -6.53 5.45
CA PRO A 219 -3.99 -5.13 5.73
C PRO A 219 -3.83 -4.88 7.23
N GLU A 220 -2.91 -3.97 7.57
CA GLU A 220 -2.86 -3.34 8.89
C GLU A 220 -3.89 -2.20 8.98
N ASP A 221 -4.13 -1.70 10.18
CA ASP A 221 -4.96 -0.51 10.37
C ASP A 221 -4.34 0.72 9.68
N GLU A 222 -5.12 1.37 8.83
CA GLU A 222 -4.63 2.46 7.97
C GLU A 222 -5.03 3.85 8.47
N PHE A 223 -6.22 3.99 9.04
CA PHE A 223 -6.78 5.24 9.54
C PHE A 223 -7.22 5.04 10.98
N PHE A 224 -6.66 5.78 11.92
CA PHE A 224 -6.96 5.62 13.35
C PHE A 224 -6.56 6.85 14.14
N VAL A 225 -7.08 6.98 15.36
CA VAL A 225 -6.68 8.04 16.29
C VAL A 225 -5.62 7.50 17.26
N GLU A 226 -4.57 8.27 17.47
CA GLU A 226 -3.70 8.17 18.64
C GLU A 226 -4.05 9.31 19.61
N ALA A 227 -4.32 9.02 20.88
CA ALA A 227 -4.78 10.04 21.83
C ALA A 227 -4.10 9.94 23.20
N SER A 228 -4.13 11.06 23.93
CA SER A 228 -3.72 11.16 25.34
C SER A 228 -4.51 12.27 26.04
N ILE A 229 -4.53 12.23 27.38
CA ILE A 229 -5.14 13.29 28.19
C ILE A 229 -4.16 14.47 28.22
N ASN A 230 -4.55 15.60 27.62
CA ASN A 230 -3.73 16.81 27.60
C ASN A 230 -3.84 17.58 28.91
N SER A 231 -5.08 17.73 29.41
CA SER A 231 -5.36 18.36 30.70
C SER A 231 -6.69 17.83 31.24
N ILE A 232 -6.82 17.84 32.57
CA ILE A 232 -8.05 17.47 33.26
C ILE A 232 -8.22 18.42 34.45
N GLY A 233 -9.47 18.80 34.71
CA GLY A 233 -9.85 19.59 35.87
C GLY A 233 -11.20 19.16 36.43
N PRO A 234 -11.67 19.80 37.52
CA PRO A 234 -12.90 19.40 38.21
C PRO A 234 -14.18 19.48 37.36
N ASN A 235 -14.14 20.22 36.26
CA ASN A 235 -15.29 20.45 35.38
C ASN A 235 -14.97 20.19 33.90
N TYR A 236 -13.84 19.57 33.56
CA TYR A 236 -13.47 19.38 32.15
C TYR A 236 -12.46 18.25 31.90
N THR A 237 -12.53 17.70 30.69
CA THR A 237 -11.50 16.87 30.06
C THR A 237 -10.98 17.56 28.80
N GLU A 238 -9.67 17.65 28.64
CA GLU A 238 -9.02 18.11 27.41
C GLU A 238 -8.14 17.00 26.83
N ILE A 239 -8.41 16.65 25.58
CA ILE A 239 -7.76 15.56 24.85
C ILE A 239 -6.80 16.12 23.82
N LYS A 240 -5.64 15.50 23.70
CA LYS A 240 -4.76 15.62 22.53
C LYS A 240 -4.98 14.38 21.67
N ALA A 241 -5.44 14.56 20.44
CA ALA A 241 -5.69 13.49 19.48
C ALA A 241 -4.94 13.73 18.18
N GLU A 242 -4.31 12.70 17.61
CA GLU A 242 -3.63 12.68 16.32
C GLU A 242 -4.38 11.71 15.40
N LEU A 243 -5.12 12.23 14.41
CA LEU A 243 -5.72 11.38 13.37
C LEU A 243 -4.64 10.98 12.37
N ASN A 244 -4.40 9.68 12.24
CA ASN A 244 -3.37 9.09 11.38
C ASN A 244 -3.94 8.66 10.03
N ASN A 245 -3.16 8.84 8.96
CA ASN A 245 -3.25 8.15 7.68
C ASN A 245 -1.92 7.43 7.42
N ARG A 246 -1.92 6.12 7.65
CA ARG A 246 -0.83 5.18 7.33
C ARG A 246 -1.30 4.16 6.29
N SER A 247 -2.09 4.60 5.32
CA SER A 247 -2.62 3.72 4.27
C SER A 247 -1.53 3.13 3.36
N SER A 248 -1.75 1.89 2.92
CA SER A 248 -0.84 1.11 2.06
C SER A 248 -1.56 0.17 1.09
N TRP A 249 -2.85 -0.13 1.28
CA TRP A 249 -3.60 -1.08 0.44
C TRP A 249 -4.78 -0.48 -0.35
N PRO A 250 -4.55 0.42 -1.33
CA PRO A 250 -3.32 1.16 -1.59
C PRO A 250 -3.18 2.38 -0.67
N ALA A 251 -1.98 2.97 -0.66
CA ALA A 251 -1.78 4.32 -0.12
C ALA A 251 -2.76 5.29 -0.80
N ARG A 252 -3.54 6.01 0.00
CA ARG A 252 -4.64 6.86 -0.46
C ARG A 252 -4.87 8.04 0.49
N VAL A 253 -5.69 8.97 0.03
CA VAL A 253 -6.17 10.10 0.82
C VAL A 253 -7.69 10.04 0.91
N ILE A 254 -8.24 10.50 2.03
CA ILE A 254 -9.68 10.57 2.28
C ILE A 254 -10.01 12.03 2.60
N LYS A 255 -10.94 12.62 1.86
CA LYS A 255 -11.29 14.04 2.01
C LYS A 255 -12.14 14.28 3.26
N ASP A 256 -13.18 13.47 3.45
CA ASP A 256 -14.20 13.71 4.48
C ASP A 256 -13.88 12.96 5.78
N LEU A 257 -12.66 13.12 6.27
CA LEU A 257 -12.19 12.47 7.51
C LEU A 257 -12.78 13.11 8.76
N SER A 258 -13.31 12.27 9.64
CA SER A 258 -13.72 12.66 10.99
C SER A 258 -13.47 11.56 12.01
N PHE A 259 -13.49 11.92 13.30
CA PHE A 259 -13.55 10.94 14.39
C PHE A 259 -14.51 11.42 15.48
N ASN A 260 -15.04 10.48 16.25
CA ASN A 260 -15.93 10.77 17.37
C ASN A 260 -15.23 10.60 18.72
N TYR A 261 -15.67 11.39 19.71
CA TYR A 261 -15.34 11.20 21.13
C TYR A 261 -16.64 11.13 21.93
N TYR A 262 -16.87 10.00 22.60
CA TYR A 262 -18.07 9.67 23.34
C TYR A 262 -17.89 9.92 24.83
N VAL A 263 -18.90 10.52 25.44
CA VAL A 263 -19.01 10.85 26.87
C VAL A 263 -20.28 10.26 27.46
N ASP A 264 -20.24 9.89 28.74
CA ASP A 264 -21.43 9.54 29.51
C ASP A 264 -21.76 10.74 30.42
N LEU A 265 -22.94 11.35 30.26
CA LEU A 265 -23.33 12.56 30.99
C LEU A 265 -24.22 12.25 32.22
N THR A 266 -24.22 11.01 32.71
CA THR A 266 -25.04 10.61 33.87
C THR A 266 -24.81 11.53 35.07
N GLU A 267 -23.55 11.83 35.40
CA GLU A 267 -23.17 12.69 36.51
C GLU A 267 -23.59 14.16 36.32
N VAL A 268 -23.69 14.62 35.08
CA VAL A 268 -24.21 15.96 34.73
C VAL A 268 -25.69 16.06 35.10
N PHE A 269 -26.48 15.07 34.67
CA PHE A 269 -27.93 15.04 34.94
C PHE A 269 -28.22 14.84 36.43
N GLU A 270 -27.45 14.00 37.12
CA GLU A 270 -27.55 13.80 38.57
C GLU A 270 -27.22 15.08 39.37
N ALA A 271 -26.32 15.92 38.86
CA ALA A 271 -26.02 17.23 39.41
C ALA A 271 -27.08 18.31 39.10
N GLY A 272 -28.10 17.99 38.29
CA GLY A 272 -29.21 18.87 37.93
C GLY A 272 -28.91 19.85 36.79
N TYR A 273 -27.88 19.55 35.99
CA TYR A 273 -27.53 20.29 34.77
C TYR A 273 -28.06 19.58 33.53
N ASP A 274 -28.05 20.27 32.39
CA ASP A 274 -28.49 19.73 31.10
C ASP A 274 -27.32 19.70 30.08
N VAL A 275 -27.53 19.07 28.93
CA VAL A 275 -26.55 18.99 27.83
C VAL A 275 -26.14 20.40 27.37
N ASP A 276 -27.07 21.35 27.36
CA ASP A 276 -26.84 22.75 26.99
C ASP A 276 -25.86 23.48 27.93
N ASP A 277 -25.62 22.94 29.14
CA ASP A 277 -24.63 23.47 30.08
C ASP A 277 -23.20 22.97 29.79
N ILE A 278 -23.05 22.00 28.88
CA ILE A 278 -21.76 21.42 28.50
C ILE A 278 -21.27 22.04 27.20
N GLN A 279 -20.01 22.50 27.22
CA GLN A 279 -19.36 23.14 26.09
C GLN A 279 -18.25 22.26 25.51
N ALA A 280 -18.24 22.13 24.18
CA ALA A 280 -17.18 21.47 23.44
C ALA A 280 -16.45 22.49 22.56
N GLU A 281 -15.13 22.61 22.74
CA GLU A 281 -14.32 23.60 22.05
C GLU A 281 -13.02 23.02 21.49
N LEU A 282 -12.66 23.45 20.28
CA LEU A 282 -11.30 23.26 19.76
C LEU A 282 -10.34 24.22 20.47
N ARG A 283 -9.21 23.70 20.91
CA ARG A 283 -8.14 24.44 21.62
C ARG A 283 -6.93 24.65 20.73
N MET A 284 -6.61 23.65 19.91
CA MET A 284 -5.55 23.69 18.93
C MET A 284 -5.88 22.76 17.76
N THR A 285 -5.54 23.18 16.54
CA THR A 285 -5.65 22.37 15.34
C THR A 285 -4.45 22.65 14.43
N GLU A 286 -3.78 21.61 13.93
CA GLU A 286 -2.69 21.79 12.95
C GLU A 286 -3.20 22.19 11.55
N ILE A 287 -4.38 21.68 11.18
CA ILE A 287 -5.09 22.04 9.95
C ILE A 287 -6.54 22.41 10.27
N PRO A 288 -7.25 23.14 9.40
CA PRO A 288 -8.63 23.54 9.67
C PRO A 288 -9.54 22.34 9.97
N ALA A 289 -10.16 22.36 11.14
CA ALA A 289 -11.13 21.36 11.60
C ALA A 289 -12.34 22.05 12.24
N THR A 290 -13.42 21.29 12.41
CA THR A 290 -14.60 21.68 13.17
C THR A 290 -14.93 20.65 14.22
N ILE A 291 -15.58 21.12 15.28
CA ILE A 291 -16.18 20.30 16.33
C ILE A 291 -17.69 20.49 16.27
N SER A 292 -18.45 19.39 16.37
CA SER A 292 -19.91 19.48 16.49
C SER A 292 -20.32 19.92 17.90
N GLU A 293 -21.57 20.33 18.06
CA GLU A 293 -22.24 20.28 19.36
C GLU A 293 -22.35 18.82 19.84
N LEU A 294 -22.69 18.62 21.11
CA LEU A 294 -22.94 17.28 21.65
C LEU A 294 -24.16 16.65 20.94
N GLN A 295 -23.96 15.45 20.42
CA GLN A 295 -24.98 14.67 19.73
C GLN A 295 -25.36 13.48 20.63
N HIS A 296 -26.65 13.28 20.85
CA HIS A 296 -27.14 12.13 21.59
C HIS A 296 -26.84 10.83 20.83
N CYS A 297 -26.41 9.80 21.55
CA CYS A 297 -26.13 8.47 20.98
C CYS A 297 -27.14 7.44 21.49
N SER A 298 -27.18 7.21 22.81
CA SER A 298 -28.09 6.27 23.48
C SER A 298 -28.08 6.57 24.97
N ASP A 299 -29.20 6.38 25.67
CA ASP A 299 -29.29 6.64 27.12
C ASP A 299 -28.68 8.00 27.53
N ASN A 300 -27.65 8.01 28.39
CA ASN A 300 -26.90 9.20 28.80
C ASN A 300 -25.59 9.38 28.00
N ILE A 301 -25.37 8.59 26.95
CA ILE A 301 -24.20 8.65 26.09
C ILE A 301 -24.39 9.70 25.00
N TYR A 302 -23.46 10.64 24.94
CA TYR A 302 -23.38 11.68 23.92
C TYR A 302 -22.01 11.61 23.23
N TYR A 303 -21.85 12.30 22.11
CA TYR A 303 -20.56 12.44 21.47
C TYR A 303 -20.38 13.77 20.79
N ILE A 304 -19.12 14.12 20.57
CA ILE A 304 -18.71 15.17 19.65
C ILE A 304 -18.05 14.53 18.43
N LYS A 305 -18.21 15.16 17.28
CA LYS A 305 -17.52 14.81 16.04
C LYS A 305 -16.50 15.88 15.69
N ILE A 306 -15.24 15.46 15.53
CA ILE A 306 -14.17 16.29 15.01
C ILE A 306 -14.04 15.98 13.52
N SER A 307 -14.29 16.97 12.66
CA SER A 307 -14.21 16.83 11.20
C SER A 307 -13.14 17.74 10.62
N PHE A 308 -12.24 17.18 9.83
CA PHE A 308 -11.22 17.93 9.10
C PHE A 308 -11.85 18.57 7.85
N LYS A 309 -11.51 19.83 7.55
CA LYS A 309 -12.09 20.53 6.38
C LYS A 309 -11.63 19.94 5.06
N ASP A 310 -10.39 19.46 5.01
CA ASP A 310 -9.84 18.70 3.90
C ASP A 310 -8.91 17.63 4.47
N GLY A 311 -9.43 16.43 4.66
CA GLY A 311 -8.67 15.28 5.14
C GLY A 311 -7.57 14.82 4.18
N THR A 312 -7.54 15.31 2.94
CA THR A 312 -6.46 14.97 2.00
C THR A 312 -5.11 15.54 2.40
N ASP A 313 -5.09 16.53 3.30
CA ASP A 313 -3.88 17.06 3.95
C ASP A 313 -3.27 16.09 4.98
N ILE A 314 -3.94 14.96 5.27
CA ILE A 314 -3.45 13.84 6.08
C ILE A 314 -3.07 12.69 5.15
N PHE A 315 -1.78 12.53 4.84
CA PHE A 315 -1.31 11.57 3.82
C PHE A 315 0.02 10.90 4.19
N PRO A 316 0.24 9.62 3.80
CA PRO A 316 1.40 8.83 4.20
C PRO A 316 2.63 9.15 3.34
N GLY A 317 3.15 10.38 3.43
CA GLY A 317 4.27 10.83 2.57
C GLY A 317 5.19 11.86 3.19
N GLY A 318 5.13 12.08 4.50
CA GLY A 318 5.95 13.09 5.16
C GLY A 318 6.00 12.89 6.67
N GLN A 319 7.04 13.42 7.31
CA GLN A 319 7.33 13.22 8.73
C GLN A 319 6.21 13.74 9.65
N SER A 320 5.51 14.79 9.22
CA SER A 320 4.34 15.34 9.90
C SER A 320 3.04 14.97 9.20
N GLU A 321 3.06 14.81 7.88
CA GLU A 321 1.88 14.76 7.00
C GLU A 321 1.01 13.54 7.20
N PHE A 322 1.57 12.43 7.69
CA PHE A 322 0.80 11.21 7.95
C PHE A 322 -0.17 11.33 9.13
N ARG A 323 -0.15 12.43 9.88
CA ARG A 323 -1.05 12.66 11.00
C ARG A 323 -1.37 14.13 11.21
N ARG A 324 -2.49 14.42 11.88
CA ARG A 324 -2.82 15.78 12.31
C ARG A 324 -3.31 15.83 13.74
N GLU A 325 -2.68 16.70 14.51
CA GLU A 325 -3.05 16.96 15.89
C GLU A 325 -4.27 17.89 15.96
N VAL A 326 -5.20 17.51 16.83
CA VAL A 326 -6.29 18.34 17.34
C VAL A 326 -6.30 18.22 18.86
N GLN A 327 -6.32 19.36 19.54
CA GLN A 327 -6.62 19.45 20.96
C GLN A 327 -8.03 20.01 21.14
N PHE A 328 -8.87 19.32 21.90
CA PHE A 328 -10.24 19.73 22.17
C PHE A 328 -10.59 19.53 23.64
N ARG A 329 -11.51 20.34 24.13
CA ARG A 329 -11.98 20.30 25.52
C ARG A 329 -13.49 20.15 25.56
N ILE A 330 -13.96 19.28 26.45
CA ILE A 330 -15.36 19.20 26.86
C ILE A 330 -15.43 19.66 28.31
N SER A 331 -16.30 20.62 28.63
CA SER A 331 -16.38 21.22 29.95
C SER A 331 -17.79 21.57 30.39
N GLY A 332 -18.12 21.25 31.64
CA GLY A 332 -19.29 21.80 32.33
C GLY A 332 -19.04 23.23 32.86
N PRO A 333 -20.06 23.85 33.49
CA PRO A 333 -20.00 25.24 33.92
C PRO A 333 -18.86 25.54 34.89
N GLN A 334 -18.31 26.74 34.81
CA GLN A 334 -17.19 27.15 35.68
C GLN A 334 -17.59 27.09 37.17
N GLY A 335 -16.72 26.48 37.98
CA GLY A 335 -16.91 26.38 39.43
C GLY A 335 -17.70 25.14 39.88
N THR A 336 -18.09 24.28 38.95
CA THR A 336 -18.64 22.95 39.23
C THR A 336 -17.52 21.92 39.47
N ASP A 337 -17.87 20.80 40.11
CA ASP A 337 -16.96 19.70 40.43
C ASP A 337 -17.59 18.31 40.19
N PHE A 338 -18.66 18.24 39.39
CA PHE A 338 -19.38 17.00 39.09
C PHE A 338 -18.77 16.16 37.96
N TRP A 339 -17.84 16.73 37.17
CA TRP A 339 -17.36 16.11 35.94
C TRP A 339 -16.55 14.83 36.22
N ASP A 340 -17.01 13.70 35.69
CA ASP A 340 -16.39 12.39 35.84
C ASP A 340 -16.09 11.80 34.46
N PRO A 341 -14.84 11.76 33.99
CA PRO A 341 -14.52 11.14 32.72
C PRO A 341 -14.24 9.63 32.82
N ASP A 342 -14.23 9.03 34.01
CA ASP A 342 -13.88 7.61 34.15
C ASP A 342 -14.98 6.67 33.61
N ASN A 343 -16.21 7.17 33.44
CA ASN A 343 -17.33 6.48 32.79
C ASN A 343 -17.39 6.71 31.27
N ASP A 344 -16.63 7.66 30.72
CA ASP A 344 -16.63 7.99 29.29
C ASP A 344 -16.05 6.85 28.44
N PHE A 345 -16.79 6.42 27.42
CA PHE A 345 -16.35 5.37 26.50
C PHE A 345 -15.01 5.70 25.82
N SER A 346 -14.86 6.94 25.32
CA SER A 346 -13.64 7.35 24.60
C SER A 346 -12.46 7.70 25.51
N TYR A 347 -12.68 7.85 26.82
CA TYR A 347 -11.62 8.09 27.80
C TYR A 347 -10.87 6.81 28.18
N LYS A 348 -11.49 5.64 27.95
CA LYS A 348 -10.97 4.34 28.31
C LYS A 348 -9.54 4.11 27.81
N GLY A 349 -8.63 3.87 28.75
CA GLY A 349 -7.24 3.54 28.48
C GLY A 349 -6.34 4.74 28.14
N LEU A 350 -6.89 5.95 28.08
CA LEU A 350 -6.08 7.15 27.88
C LEU A 350 -5.24 7.45 29.13
N VAL A 351 -4.02 7.93 28.89
CA VAL A 351 -3.06 8.28 29.95
C VAL A 351 -2.71 9.77 29.87
N ARG A 352 -2.36 10.34 31.03
CA ARG A 352 -1.97 11.74 31.17
C ARG A 352 -0.45 11.88 31.23
N ASP A 353 0.21 11.64 30.11
CA ASP A 353 1.67 11.73 29.97
C ASP A 353 2.13 12.45 28.69
N HIS A 354 1.20 13.04 27.93
CA HIS A 354 1.40 13.68 26.62
C HIS A 354 1.94 12.75 25.52
N VAL A 355 2.02 11.43 25.79
CA VAL A 355 2.37 10.42 24.79
C VAL A 355 1.07 9.86 24.22
N VAL A 356 0.80 10.19 22.95
CA VAL A 356 -0.39 9.65 22.28
C VAL A 356 -0.24 8.14 22.07
N THR A 357 -1.34 7.42 22.27
CA THR A 357 -1.42 5.98 22.03
C THR A 357 -2.63 5.66 21.18
N LYS A 358 -2.49 4.68 20.29
CA LYS A 358 -3.61 4.25 19.44
C LYS A 358 -4.78 3.77 20.28
N THR A 359 -5.96 4.29 20.00
CA THR A 359 -7.20 3.91 20.71
C THR A 359 -8.27 3.51 19.71
N GLU A 360 -8.96 2.40 19.99
CA GLU A 360 -10.15 1.97 19.24
C GLU A 360 -11.42 2.70 19.69
N TYR A 361 -11.39 3.37 20.85
CA TYR A 361 -12.56 4.01 21.44
C TYR A 361 -12.86 5.40 20.87
N MET A 362 -12.10 5.85 19.87
CA MET A 362 -12.34 7.06 19.08
C MET A 362 -12.46 6.65 17.60
N PRO A 363 -13.65 6.18 17.16
CA PRO A 363 -13.83 5.63 15.83
C PRO A 363 -13.65 6.70 14.76
N VAL A 364 -13.10 6.29 13.61
CA VAL A 364 -12.80 7.14 12.45
C VAL A 364 -13.79 6.88 11.34
N TYR A 365 -14.17 7.93 10.61
CA TYR A 365 -15.14 7.89 9.54
C TYR A 365 -14.61 8.54 8.25
N ASP A 366 -15.01 7.95 7.13
CA ASP A 366 -15.01 8.57 5.79
C ASP A 366 -16.46 8.98 5.47
N GLY A 367 -16.74 10.28 5.54
CA GLY A 367 -18.09 10.80 5.51
C GLY A 367 -18.93 10.21 6.66
N THR A 368 -19.89 9.35 6.32
CA THR A 368 -20.75 8.63 7.28
C THR A 368 -20.29 7.19 7.55
N THR A 369 -19.32 6.67 6.78
CA THR A 369 -18.88 5.28 6.89
C THR A 369 -17.79 5.15 7.93
N LYS A 370 -18.01 4.32 8.96
CA LYS A 370 -16.96 3.98 9.94
C LYS A 370 -15.88 3.12 9.28
N ILE A 371 -14.63 3.57 9.36
CA ILE A 371 -13.47 2.88 8.77
C ILE A 371 -12.52 2.31 9.83
N PHE A 372 -12.64 2.70 11.10
CA PHE A 372 -11.86 2.14 12.22
C PHE A 372 -12.56 2.36 13.56
N GLY A 373 -12.24 1.52 14.54
CA GLY A 373 -12.62 1.68 15.93
C GLY A 373 -14.00 1.11 16.30
N LEU A 374 -14.34 1.27 17.57
CA LEU A 374 -15.56 0.79 18.21
C LEU A 374 -16.48 1.97 18.54
N GLU A 375 -17.77 1.67 18.65
CA GLU A 375 -18.78 2.58 19.17
C GLU A 375 -19.38 1.98 20.45
N PRO A 376 -19.96 2.78 21.35
CA PRO A 376 -20.65 2.28 22.54
C PRO A 376 -21.74 1.24 22.19
N GLU A 377 -21.94 0.23 23.06
CA GLU A 377 -23.04 -0.72 22.91
C GLU A 377 -24.39 0.02 22.95
N GLY A 378 -25.29 -0.28 22.02
CA GLY A 378 -26.55 0.46 21.88
C GLY A 378 -26.48 1.71 20.99
N SER A 379 -25.31 2.03 20.43
CA SER A 379 -25.23 2.94 19.28
C SER A 379 -26.13 2.41 18.16
N GLU A 380 -27.20 3.14 17.85
CA GLU A 380 -27.95 2.84 16.64
C GLU A 380 -26.99 2.99 15.45
N PRO A 381 -26.92 2.01 14.53
CA PRO A 381 -26.02 2.11 13.41
C PRO A 381 -26.28 3.42 12.66
N PRO A 382 -25.24 4.13 12.17
CA PRO A 382 -25.44 5.28 11.31
C PRO A 382 -26.34 4.86 10.14
N PHE A 383 -27.55 5.42 10.10
CA PHE A 383 -28.52 5.12 9.06
C PHE A 383 -28.44 6.19 7.97
N VAL A 384 -28.64 5.77 6.72
CA VAL A 384 -28.74 6.69 5.59
C VAL A 384 -30.20 7.13 5.49
N MET A 385 -30.45 8.45 5.48
CA MET A 385 -31.80 8.96 5.21
C MET A 385 -32.31 8.37 3.89
N GLY A 386 -33.48 7.75 3.92
CA GLY A 386 -34.08 7.03 2.80
C GLY A 386 -33.64 5.57 2.60
N ASP A 387 -32.66 5.05 3.33
CA ASP A 387 -32.35 3.61 3.32
C ASP A 387 -33.23 2.89 4.36
N LEU A 388 -34.21 2.14 3.87
CA LEU A 388 -35.22 1.48 4.70
C LEU A 388 -34.95 0.00 4.88
N ASN A 389 -33.91 -0.53 4.23
CA ASN A 389 -33.57 -1.94 4.23
C ASN A 389 -32.15 -2.23 4.80
N GLY A 390 -31.32 -1.20 4.96
CA GLY A 390 -30.00 -1.27 5.61
C GLY A 390 -28.88 -1.74 4.69
N ASP A 391 -29.07 -1.71 3.36
CA ASP A 391 -28.03 -2.07 2.39
C ASP A 391 -27.06 -0.91 2.07
N GLY A 392 -27.29 0.27 2.65
CA GLY A 392 -26.51 1.48 2.46
C GLY A 392 -26.82 2.23 1.17
N VAL A 393 -27.84 1.83 0.39
CA VAL A 393 -28.14 2.39 -0.93
C VAL A 393 -29.63 2.72 -1.08
N VAL A 394 -29.97 4.00 -1.16
CA VAL A 394 -31.35 4.46 -1.38
C VAL A 394 -31.82 4.17 -2.81
N ASN A 395 -32.74 3.22 -2.98
CA ASN A 395 -33.20 2.78 -4.29
C ASN A 395 -34.69 2.37 -4.33
N SER A 396 -35.12 1.73 -5.43
CA SER A 396 -36.52 1.31 -5.62
C SER A 396 -37.02 0.30 -4.58
N SER A 397 -36.11 -0.43 -3.92
CA SER A 397 -36.44 -1.35 -2.83
C SER A 397 -36.95 -0.58 -1.62
N ASP A 398 -36.28 0.51 -1.23
CA ASP A 398 -36.67 1.41 -0.14
C ASP A 398 -37.97 2.12 -0.46
N TYR A 399 -38.11 2.63 -1.68
CA TYR A 399 -39.37 3.22 -2.13
C TYR A 399 -40.55 2.24 -2.04
N SER A 400 -40.31 0.97 -2.34
CA SER A 400 -41.32 -0.08 -2.20
C SER A 400 -41.68 -0.35 -0.75
N MET A 401 -40.70 -0.34 0.17
CA MET A 401 -40.94 -0.47 1.61
C MET A 401 -41.72 0.74 2.15
N LEU A 402 -41.30 1.96 1.81
CA LEU A 402 -41.99 3.19 2.20
C LEU A 402 -43.44 3.19 1.74
N THR A 403 -43.70 2.80 0.50
CA THR A 403 -45.05 2.71 -0.05
C THR A 403 -45.87 1.64 0.68
N ARG A 404 -45.28 0.49 1.02
CA ARG A 404 -45.96 -0.56 1.79
C ARG A 404 -46.29 -0.13 3.20
N TYR A 405 -45.43 0.66 3.83
CA TYR A 405 -45.67 1.22 5.16
C TYR A 405 -46.83 2.23 5.13
N VAL A 406 -46.82 3.17 4.18
CA VAL A 406 -47.90 4.17 3.99
C VAL A 406 -49.25 3.51 3.63
N LEU A 407 -49.22 2.36 2.95
CA LEU A 407 -50.42 1.56 2.63
C LEU A 407 -50.85 0.61 3.77
N GLU A 408 -50.20 0.67 4.93
CA GLU A 408 -50.46 -0.19 6.10
C GLU A 408 -50.31 -1.69 5.79
N ILE A 409 -49.53 -2.04 4.77
CA ILE A 409 -49.20 -3.43 4.41
C ILE A 409 -48.13 -3.99 5.37
N ILE A 410 -47.25 -3.11 5.85
CA ILE A 410 -46.27 -3.39 6.91
C ILE A 410 -46.44 -2.33 8.00
N SER A 411 -46.16 -2.71 9.25
CA SER A 411 -46.24 -1.81 10.41
C SER A 411 -44.86 -1.39 10.95
N GLU A 412 -43.78 -1.96 10.40
CA GLU A 412 -42.41 -1.73 10.81
C GLU A 412 -41.46 -1.97 9.63
N PHE A 413 -40.27 -1.36 9.70
CA PHE A 413 -39.20 -1.57 8.73
C PHE A 413 -38.20 -2.64 9.24
N PRO A 414 -37.46 -3.31 8.33
CA PRO A 414 -36.45 -4.31 8.71
C PRO A 414 -35.27 -3.77 9.53
N VAL A 415 -35.05 -2.46 9.55
CA VAL A 415 -33.97 -1.77 10.27
C VAL A 415 -34.52 -0.91 11.40
N SER A 416 -33.81 -0.86 12.54
CA SER A 416 -34.25 -0.16 13.76
C SER A 416 -34.50 1.33 13.53
N ALA A 417 -33.64 1.98 12.74
CA ALA A 417 -33.77 3.40 12.38
C ALA A 417 -34.75 3.66 11.22
N GLY A 418 -35.46 2.63 10.71
CA GLY A 418 -36.23 2.75 9.47
C GLY A 418 -37.38 3.75 9.54
N ALA A 419 -37.96 3.97 10.73
CA ALA A 419 -38.98 5.00 10.91
C ALA A 419 -38.40 6.42 10.77
N VAL A 420 -37.20 6.65 11.31
CA VAL A 420 -36.51 7.93 11.18
C VAL A 420 -36.00 8.13 9.75
N ALA A 421 -35.44 7.09 9.14
CA ALA A 421 -35.00 7.10 7.74
C ALA A 421 -36.14 7.29 6.73
N ALA A 422 -37.39 7.00 7.11
CA ALA A 422 -38.58 7.12 6.26
C ALA A 422 -39.25 8.50 6.31
N ASP A 423 -38.95 9.32 7.32
CA ASP A 423 -39.47 10.69 7.48
C ASP A 423 -38.57 11.69 6.74
N LEU A 424 -38.71 11.73 5.42
CA LEU A 424 -37.79 12.41 4.50
C LEU A 424 -37.95 13.93 4.51
N ASN A 425 -39.05 14.46 5.03
CA ASN A 425 -39.23 15.89 5.25
C ASN A 425 -39.05 16.32 6.71
N ALA A 426 -38.72 15.38 7.61
CA ALA A 426 -38.52 15.58 9.04
C ALA A 426 -39.73 16.27 9.72
N ASP A 427 -40.95 15.97 9.30
CA ASP A 427 -42.17 16.53 9.89
C ASP A 427 -42.76 15.66 11.01
N GLY A 428 -42.15 14.51 11.28
CA GLY A 428 -42.56 13.52 12.27
C GLY A 428 -43.67 12.58 11.80
N VAL A 429 -44.07 12.64 10.52
CA VAL A 429 -45.21 11.89 9.97
C VAL A 429 -44.87 11.23 8.63
N ILE A 430 -44.61 9.93 8.66
CA ILE A 430 -44.36 9.12 7.45
C ILE A 430 -45.65 9.00 6.62
N ASN A 431 -45.70 9.68 5.47
CA ASN A 431 -46.88 9.73 4.61
C ASN A 431 -46.54 9.82 3.10
N SER A 432 -47.54 10.19 2.28
CA SER A 432 -47.39 10.32 0.83
C SER A 432 -46.37 11.38 0.39
N LEU A 433 -46.04 12.35 1.24
CA LEU A 433 -45.02 13.37 0.98
C LEU A 433 -43.61 12.76 0.96
N ASP A 434 -43.30 11.85 1.90
CA ASP A 434 -42.03 11.11 1.92
C ASP A 434 -41.90 10.24 0.68
N CYS A 435 -42.99 9.58 0.27
CA CYS A 435 -43.01 8.82 -0.98
C CYS A 435 -42.65 9.72 -2.18
N ALA A 436 -43.13 10.98 -2.20
CA ALA A 436 -42.82 11.91 -3.29
C ALA A 436 -41.35 12.34 -3.26
N LEU A 437 -40.77 12.57 -2.07
CA LEU A 437 -39.36 12.91 -1.90
C LEU A 437 -38.44 11.76 -2.29
N MET A 438 -38.71 10.55 -1.80
CA MET A 438 -37.98 9.33 -2.16
C MET A 438 -37.94 9.14 -3.68
N LYS A 439 -39.10 9.31 -4.34
CA LYS A 439 -39.20 9.19 -5.80
C LYS A 439 -38.41 10.28 -6.53
N ARG A 440 -38.38 11.51 -6.02
CA ARG A 440 -37.60 12.61 -6.61
C ARG A 440 -36.11 12.36 -6.47
N TYR A 441 -35.67 11.83 -5.33
CA TYR A 441 -34.28 11.47 -5.09
C TYR A 441 -33.81 10.34 -6.02
N ILE A 442 -34.57 9.24 -6.10
CA ILE A 442 -34.25 8.10 -7.00
C ILE A 442 -34.23 8.51 -8.47
N LEU A 443 -35.00 9.53 -8.85
CA LEU A 443 -35.04 10.08 -10.21
C LEU A 443 -34.00 11.20 -10.44
N GLU A 444 -33.10 11.44 -9.49
CA GLU A 444 -32.07 12.49 -9.55
C GLU A 444 -32.64 13.89 -9.81
N ILE A 445 -33.87 14.14 -9.32
CA ILE A 445 -34.51 15.47 -9.35
C ILE A 445 -34.03 16.32 -8.16
N ILE A 446 -33.62 15.66 -7.08
CA ILE A 446 -33.01 16.25 -5.88
C ILE A 446 -31.83 15.38 -5.48
N ASP A 447 -30.79 16.02 -4.92
CA ASP A 447 -29.53 15.34 -4.56
C ASP A 447 -29.47 14.99 -3.06
N ASN A 448 -30.47 15.43 -2.29
CA ASN A 448 -30.65 15.21 -0.86
C ASN A 448 -32.14 15.31 -0.47
N PHE A 449 -32.47 14.85 0.73
CA PHE A 449 -33.81 14.91 1.32
C PHE A 449 -34.07 16.23 2.04
#